data_AF-A0A2P2I9J0-F1
#
_entry.id   AF-A0A2P2I9J0-F1
#
_cell.length_a   1.000
_cell.length_b   1.000
_cell.length_c   1.000
_cell.angle_alpha   90.00
_cell.angle_beta   90.00
_cell.angle_gamma   90.00
#
_symmetry.space_group_name_H-M   'P 1'
#
loop_
_entity.id
_entity.type
_entity.pdbx_description
1 polymer ?
#
loop_
_entity_poly.entity_id
_entity_poly.type
_entity_poly.pdbx_seq_one_letter_code
_entity_poly.pdbx_strand_id
1 'polypeptide(L)'
;ADYTPFSKLNNLCMVIEAKEGIDSYAYEAAARMAGLKIAAHLGKLGENLTPDNIEVFETKPLLEQASEYPELPKVAYVYMLQTQGLLHDTYVYGVDAKKIVPTILYPTEVMDGAILSGNCVSACDKNTSYHHLNNPIIKNLYKQHGKEINFMGIIITNENVYLADKERSSDWTAKFTKYLGLDGVVISQEGFGNPDTDLIMNCKKVEAQGIKTVIVTDEYAGRDGSSQSLADADVAANAVITGGNANEMIILPPMEKIIGMLDYTDTVAGGFDGALRPDGSIEAELQIITGATNELGFNKLSAKMY
;
A
#
# COMPACT_ATOMS: atom_id res chain seq x y z
N ALA A 1 -0.18 20.19 3.79
CA ALA A 1 0.37 20.05 2.44
C ALA A 1 -0.73 19.54 1.52
N ASP A 2 -0.90 20.14 0.34
CA ASP A 2 -1.97 19.76 -0.59
C ASP A 2 -1.75 18.40 -1.27
N TYR A 3 -0.57 17.81 -1.09
CA TYR A 3 -0.15 16.54 -1.69
C TYR A 3 -0.66 15.27 -1.01
N THR A 4 -1.22 15.36 0.20
CA THR A 4 -1.69 14.16 0.94
C THR A 4 -3.06 14.38 1.58
N PRO A 5 -3.96 13.37 1.57
CA PRO A 5 -5.19 13.40 2.36
C PRO A 5 -4.94 13.55 3.87
N PHE A 6 -3.84 13.00 4.41
CA PHE A 6 -3.54 13.04 5.85
C PHE A 6 -3.39 14.47 6.42
N SER A 7 -3.08 15.45 5.56
CA SER A 7 -2.94 16.84 5.99
C SER A 7 -4.24 17.49 6.46
N LYS A 8 -5.39 16.83 6.24
CA LYS A 8 -6.72 17.32 6.64
C LYS A 8 -7.27 16.56 7.84
N LEU A 9 -6.53 15.58 8.36
CA LEU A 9 -6.92 14.81 9.54
C LEU A 9 -6.41 15.47 10.83
N ASN A 10 -7.07 15.13 11.94
CA ASN A 10 -6.56 15.40 13.28
C ASN A 10 -5.52 14.34 13.62
N ASN A 11 -4.24 14.70 13.56
CA ASN A 11 -3.14 13.78 13.80
C ASN A 11 -2.73 13.81 15.28
N LEU A 12 -2.63 12.63 15.90
CA LEU A 12 -2.02 12.46 17.22
C LEU A 12 -0.60 11.89 17.03
N CYS A 13 0.41 12.67 17.40
CA CYS A 13 1.81 12.27 17.28
C CYS A 13 2.33 11.74 18.62
N MET A 14 2.84 10.52 18.63
CA MET A 14 3.51 9.93 19.78
C MET A 14 5.01 10.23 19.73
N VAL A 15 5.58 10.71 20.84
CA VAL A 15 7.03 10.78 21.02
C VAL A 15 7.43 9.57 21.85
N ILE A 16 8.20 8.67 21.25
CA ILE A 16 8.67 7.44 21.88
C ILE A 16 10.19 7.53 21.94
N GLU A 17 10.75 7.46 23.14
CA GLU A 17 12.18 7.47 23.36
C GLU A 17 12.67 6.05 23.62
N ALA A 18 13.63 5.60 22.80
CA ALA A 18 14.28 4.32 22.99
C ALA A 18 15.08 4.32 24.29
N LYS A 19 14.92 3.26 25.10
CA LYS A 19 15.83 3.03 26.23
C LYS A 19 17.24 2.77 25.71
N GLU A 20 18.24 3.33 26.35
CA GLU A 20 19.64 3.09 26.00
C GLU A 20 19.96 1.58 25.90
N GLY A 21 20.59 1.17 24.80
CA GLY A 21 20.99 -0.21 24.54
C GLY A 21 19.87 -1.16 24.10
N ILE A 22 18.64 -0.70 23.86
CA ILE A 22 17.60 -1.52 23.24
C ILE A 22 17.98 -1.84 21.79
N ASP A 23 17.74 -3.08 21.36
CA ASP A 23 17.93 -3.44 19.96
C ASP A 23 16.80 -2.88 19.09
N SER A 24 17.09 -2.64 17.80
CA SER A 24 16.16 -1.99 16.88
C SER A 24 14.87 -2.79 16.64
N TYR A 25 14.92 -4.13 16.73
CA TYR A 25 13.73 -4.98 16.56
C TYR A 25 12.81 -4.87 17.77
N ALA A 26 13.36 -4.91 18.99
CA ALA A 26 12.59 -4.70 20.21
C ALA A 26 12.01 -3.27 20.27
N TYR A 27 12.76 -2.26 19.80
CA TYR A 27 12.27 -0.89 19.72
C TYR A 27 11.12 -0.74 18.72
N GLU A 28 11.25 -1.28 17.50
CA GLU A 28 10.17 -1.29 16.50
C GLU A 28 8.91 -1.94 17.09
N ALA A 29 9.05 -3.14 17.66
CA ALA A 29 7.92 -3.86 18.24
C ALA A 29 7.25 -3.06 19.37
N ALA A 30 8.05 -2.41 20.24
CA ALA A 30 7.52 -1.55 21.30
C ALA A 30 6.78 -0.34 20.74
N ALA A 31 7.34 0.33 19.72
CA ALA A 31 6.73 1.49 19.08
C ALA A 31 5.41 1.13 18.39
N ARG A 32 5.38 0.03 17.62
CA ARG A 32 4.18 -0.49 16.97
C ARG A 32 3.10 -0.84 18.00
N MET A 33 3.46 -1.55 19.06
CA MET A 33 2.50 -1.89 20.12
C MET A 33 1.98 -0.67 20.87
N ALA A 34 2.80 0.36 21.05
CA ALA A 34 2.36 1.62 21.64
C ALA A 34 1.34 2.33 20.72
N GLY A 35 1.63 2.41 19.41
CA GLY A 35 0.71 2.94 18.40
C GLY A 35 -0.63 2.19 18.38
N LEU A 36 -0.61 0.85 18.35
CA LEU A 36 -1.81 0.03 18.37
C LEU A 36 -2.65 0.21 19.63
N LYS A 37 -2.02 0.33 20.81
CA LYS A 37 -2.73 0.59 22.07
C LYS A 37 -3.43 1.95 22.06
N ILE A 38 -2.78 2.98 21.56
CA ILE A 38 -3.38 4.32 21.46
C ILE A 38 -4.50 4.31 20.42
N ALA A 39 -4.29 3.73 19.24
CA ALA A 39 -5.32 3.60 18.21
C ALA A 39 -6.56 2.86 18.74
N ALA A 40 -6.38 1.74 19.44
CA ALA A 40 -7.47 0.99 20.05
C ALA A 40 -8.18 1.79 21.16
N HIS A 41 -7.44 2.55 21.97
CA HIS A 41 -8.03 3.41 22.99
C HIS A 41 -8.89 4.51 22.38
N LEU A 42 -8.39 5.19 21.34
CA LEU A 42 -9.13 6.23 20.62
C LEU A 42 -10.36 5.65 19.91
N GLY A 43 -10.23 4.50 19.25
CA GLY A 43 -11.34 3.84 18.56
C GLY A 43 -12.50 3.52 19.49
N LYS A 44 -12.22 3.10 20.74
CA LYS A 44 -13.26 2.84 21.76
C LYS A 44 -14.08 4.07 22.15
N LEU A 45 -13.55 5.28 21.97
CA LEU A 45 -14.32 6.50 22.21
C LEU A 45 -15.50 6.63 21.22
N GLY A 46 -15.45 5.92 20.08
CA GLY A 46 -16.51 5.87 19.08
C GLY A 46 -17.58 4.80 19.31
N GLU A 47 -17.41 3.89 20.29
CA GLU A 47 -18.27 2.69 20.45
C GLU A 47 -19.75 3.02 20.66
N ASN A 48 -20.05 4.15 21.31
CA ASN A 48 -21.42 4.59 21.62
C ASN A 48 -21.89 5.77 20.76
N LEU A 49 -21.17 6.09 19.68
CA LEU A 49 -21.57 7.16 18.75
C LEU A 49 -22.50 6.60 17.68
N THR A 50 -23.53 7.38 17.33
CA THR A 50 -24.35 7.10 16.15
C THR A 50 -23.56 7.49 14.91
N PRO A 51 -23.31 6.58 13.95
CA PRO A 51 -22.59 6.92 12.73
C PRO A 51 -23.46 7.80 11.82
N ASP A 52 -22.85 8.75 11.12
CA ASP A 52 -23.53 9.59 10.14
C ASP A 52 -23.97 8.79 8.90
N ASN A 53 -23.18 7.77 8.53
CA ASN A 53 -23.44 6.90 7.40
C ASN A 53 -23.10 5.45 7.76
N ILE A 54 -23.88 4.51 7.24
CA ILE A 54 -23.64 3.07 7.38
C ILE A 54 -23.53 2.49 5.97
N GLU A 55 -22.39 1.88 5.69
CA GLU A 55 -22.14 1.08 4.50
C GLU A 55 -21.97 -0.38 4.92
N VAL A 56 -22.56 -1.30 4.15
CA VAL A 56 -22.50 -2.74 4.43
C VAL A 56 -21.73 -3.42 3.31
N PHE A 57 -20.71 -4.19 3.68
CA PHE A 57 -19.89 -4.97 2.77
C PHE A 57 -20.08 -6.46 3.10
N GLU A 58 -20.28 -7.27 2.08
CA GLU A 58 -20.45 -8.72 2.23
C GLU A 58 -19.72 -9.44 1.10
N THR A 59 -18.98 -10.49 1.46
CA THR A 59 -18.46 -11.48 0.53
C THR A 59 -18.88 -12.85 1.04
N LYS A 60 -19.63 -13.58 0.21
CA LYS A 60 -20.19 -14.88 0.55
C LYS A 60 -19.12 -15.97 0.53
N PRO A 61 -19.40 -17.16 1.09
CA PRO A 61 -18.55 -18.33 0.86
C PRO A 61 -18.26 -18.54 -0.62
N LEU A 62 -17.03 -18.93 -0.96
CA LEU A 62 -16.51 -18.91 -2.34
C LEU A 62 -17.45 -19.49 -3.40
N LEU A 63 -18.05 -20.66 -3.14
CA LEU A 63 -18.93 -21.32 -4.10
C LEU A 63 -20.25 -20.56 -4.29
N GLU A 64 -20.79 -20.00 -3.21
CA GLU A 64 -22.00 -19.17 -3.25
C GLU A 64 -21.71 -17.87 -3.98
N GLN A 65 -20.60 -17.21 -3.64
CA GLN A 65 -20.09 -15.99 -4.28
C GLN A 65 -19.95 -16.18 -5.79
N ALA A 66 -19.30 -17.28 -6.22
CA ALA A 66 -19.11 -17.59 -7.62
C ALA A 66 -20.44 -17.81 -8.38
N SER A 67 -21.46 -18.34 -7.69
CA SER A 67 -22.77 -18.64 -8.27
C SER A 67 -23.74 -17.47 -8.27
N GLU A 68 -23.47 -16.41 -7.51
CA GLU A 68 -24.41 -15.31 -7.30
C GLU A 68 -24.62 -14.48 -8.57
N TYR A 69 -23.54 -14.21 -9.31
CA TYR A 69 -23.56 -13.47 -10.57
C TYR A 69 -22.83 -14.25 -11.66
N PRO A 70 -23.45 -15.32 -12.20
CA PRO A 70 -22.76 -16.26 -13.09
C PRO A 70 -22.39 -15.65 -14.45
N GLU A 71 -23.09 -14.58 -14.85
CA GLU A 71 -22.88 -13.88 -16.12
C GLU A 71 -21.83 -12.76 -16.03
N LEU A 72 -21.39 -12.39 -14.81
CA LEU A 72 -20.38 -11.34 -14.61
C LEU A 72 -18.97 -11.95 -14.50
N PRO A 73 -17.93 -11.25 -15.01
CA PRO A 73 -16.56 -11.71 -14.88
C PRO A 73 -16.15 -11.81 -13.40
N LYS A 74 -15.52 -12.92 -13.03
CA LYS A 74 -14.98 -13.16 -11.69
C LYS A 74 -13.68 -12.40 -11.54
N VAL A 75 -13.68 -11.38 -10.69
CA VAL A 75 -12.52 -10.52 -10.46
C VAL A 75 -12.07 -10.64 -9.02
N ALA A 76 -10.76 -10.72 -8.79
CA ALA A 76 -10.17 -10.63 -7.46
C ALA A 76 -9.12 -9.51 -7.37
N TYR A 77 -8.64 -9.27 -6.17
CA TYR A 77 -7.55 -8.34 -5.91
C TYR A 77 -6.31 -9.09 -5.44
N VAL A 78 -5.22 -9.00 -6.18
CA VAL A 78 -3.90 -9.45 -5.73
C VAL A 78 -3.26 -8.30 -4.97
N TYR A 79 -3.22 -8.43 -3.65
CA TYR A 79 -2.70 -7.40 -2.76
C TYR A 79 -1.28 -7.77 -2.31
N MET A 80 -0.29 -7.13 -2.92
CA MET A 80 1.11 -7.33 -2.53
C MET A 80 1.39 -6.59 -1.21
N LEU A 81 2.13 -7.25 -0.32
CA LEU A 81 2.48 -6.75 1.00
C LEU A 81 3.99 -6.67 1.12
N GLN A 82 4.47 -5.51 1.55
CA GLN A 82 5.90 -5.27 1.78
C GLN A 82 6.47 -6.29 2.80
N THR A 83 7.52 -7.00 2.40
CA THR A 83 8.19 -8.04 3.22
C THR A 83 9.71 -8.02 3.07
N GLN A 84 10.31 -6.84 3.26
CA GLN A 84 11.74 -6.60 2.97
C GLN A 84 12.62 -6.49 4.22
N GLY A 85 12.07 -6.72 5.42
CA GLY A 85 12.80 -6.74 6.68
C GLY A 85 12.35 -5.68 7.68
N LEU A 86 13.20 -5.42 8.68
CA LEU A 86 12.93 -4.47 9.76
C LEU A 86 12.46 -3.11 9.21
N LEU A 87 11.36 -2.59 9.75
CA LEU A 87 10.69 -1.35 9.32
C LEU A 87 10.10 -1.38 7.89
N HIS A 88 9.97 -2.58 7.32
CA HIS A 88 9.37 -2.83 6.01
C HIS A 88 8.44 -4.06 6.02
N ASP A 89 8.36 -4.82 7.10
CA ASP A 89 7.51 -6.02 7.12
C ASP A 89 6.08 -5.67 7.54
N THR A 90 5.14 -5.89 6.63
CA THR A 90 3.70 -5.85 6.90
C THR A 90 3.27 -7.09 7.69
N TYR A 91 2.27 -6.96 8.55
CA TYR A 91 1.77 -8.04 9.41
C TYR A 91 0.36 -8.46 8.97
N VAL A 92 0.11 -9.76 8.97
CA VAL A 92 -1.20 -10.37 8.69
C VAL A 92 -1.60 -11.23 9.89
N TYR A 93 -2.72 -10.90 10.54
CA TYR A 93 -3.15 -11.51 11.83
C TYR A 93 -2.05 -11.51 12.89
N GLY A 94 -1.24 -10.44 12.93
CA GLY A 94 -0.13 -10.29 13.87
C GLY A 94 1.10 -11.15 13.54
N VAL A 95 1.07 -11.92 12.46
CA VAL A 95 2.22 -12.65 11.93
C VAL A 95 2.88 -11.80 10.85
N ASP A 96 4.19 -11.64 10.96
CA ASP A 96 5.01 -11.04 9.90
C ASP A 96 4.75 -11.74 8.56
N ALA A 97 4.30 -10.98 7.56
CA ALA A 97 3.86 -11.51 6.28
C ALA A 97 4.99 -12.25 5.55
N LYS A 98 6.26 -11.91 5.83
CA LYS A 98 7.42 -12.61 5.26
C LYS A 98 7.46 -14.11 5.62
N LYS A 99 6.74 -14.51 6.66
CA LYS A 99 6.69 -15.89 7.17
C LYS A 99 5.51 -16.70 6.64
N ILE A 100 4.62 -16.08 5.88
CA ILE A 100 3.49 -16.76 5.25
C ILE A 100 3.71 -16.85 3.74
N VAL A 101 3.15 -17.89 3.13
CA VAL A 101 2.99 -17.95 1.68
C VAL A 101 1.76 -17.14 1.27
N PRO A 102 1.61 -16.77 -0.01
CA PRO A 102 0.38 -16.16 -0.50
C PRO A 102 -0.85 -16.94 -0.04
N THR A 103 -1.91 -16.21 0.31
CA THR A 103 -3.16 -16.78 0.84
C THR A 103 -4.36 -15.92 0.44
N ILE A 104 -5.55 -16.43 0.70
CA ILE A 104 -6.82 -15.75 0.39
C ILE A 104 -7.39 -15.17 1.67
N LEU A 105 -7.94 -13.95 1.56
CA LEU A 105 -8.70 -13.29 2.61
C LEU A 105 -10.05 -12.82 2.04
N TYR A 106 -11.05 -12.77 2.90
CA TYR A 106 -12.21 -11.93 2.68
C TYR A 106 -11.76 -10.46 2.65
N PRO A 107 -12.34 -9.63 1.77
CA PRO A 107 -11.97 -8.23 1.74
C PRO A 107 -12.35 -7.48 3.03
N THR A 108 -13.39 -7.92 3.73
CA THR A 108 -13.78 -7.39 5.05
C THR A 108 -12.74 -7.68 6.13
N GLU A 109 -11.96 -8.77 6.04
CA GLU A 109 -10.89 -9.04 7.01
C GLU A 109 -9.84 -7.91 7.00
N VAL A 110 -9.55 -7.35 5.82
CA VAL A 110 -8.65 -6.19 5.70
C VAL A 110 -9.27 -4.94 6.34
N MET A 111 -10.59 -4.72 6.16
CA MET A 111 -11.33 -3.63 6.79
C MET A 111 -11.40 -3.76 8.32
N ASP A 112 -11.39 -4.99 8.83
CA ASP A 112 -11.37 -5.33 10.26
C ASP A 112 -9.96 -5.30 10.88
N GLY A 113 -8.93 -4.99 10.08
CA GLY A 113 -7.55 -4.81 10.56
C GLY A 113 -6.71 -6.08 10.56
N ALA A 114 -7.03 -7.06 9.70
CA ALA A 114 -6.18 -8.23 9.50
C ALA A 114 -4.76 -7.86 9.04
N ILE A 115 -4.62 -6.74 8.30
CA ILE A 115 -3.34 -6.26 7.77
C ILE A 115 -2.90 -4.99 8.51
N LEU A 116 -1.69 -5.00 9.04
CA LEU A 116 -1.09 -3.87 9.73
C LEU A 116 0.27 -3.53 9.13
N SER A 117 0.50 -2.24 8.90
CA SER A 117 1.78 -1.76 8.37
C SER A 117 2.88 -1.85 9.42
N GLY A 118 4.05 -2.30 9.00
CA GLY A 118 5.30 -2.14 9.75
C GLY A 118 6.24 -1.09 9.13
N ASN A 119 5.77 -0.32 8.13
CA ASN A 119 6.64 0.33 7.16
C ASN A 119 6.98 1.77 7.54
N CYS A 120 8.23 2.20 7.32
CA CYS A 120 8.66 3.58 7.59
C CYS A 120 9.59 4.24 6.56
N VAL A 121 9.89 3.59 5.42
CA VAL A 121 10.94 4.05 4.48
C VAL A 121 10.32 4.37 3.11
N SER A 122 10.61 5.54 2.54
CA SER A 122 9.83 6.23 1.48
C SER A 122 8.42 6.58 1.95
N ALA A 123 8.08 7.84 2.19
CA ALA A 123 6.79 8.14 2.81
C ALA A 123 5.62 8.04 1.81
N CYS A 124 5.84 8.39 0.54
CA CYS A 124 4.79 8.61 -0.44
C CYS A 124 4.04 7.35 -0.89
N ASP A 125 4.76 6.23 -1.03
CA ASP A 125 4.27 4.98 -1.61
C ASP A 125 3.84 3.95 -0.55
N LYS A 126 4.10 4.22 0.73
CA LYS A 126 3.80 3.27 1.81
C LYS A 126 2.34 3.24 2.22
N ASN A 127 1.90 2.03 2.51
CA ASN A 127 0.59 1.74 3.06
C ASN A 127 0.69 1.82 4.58
N THR A 128 0.03 2.80 5.18
CA THR A 128 -0.16 2.87 6.63
C THR A 128 -1.25 1.87 7.03
N SER A 129 -1.35 1.52 8.32
CA SER A 129 -2.50 0.74 8.79
C SER A 129 -3.84 1.43 8.49
N TYR A 130 -3.87 2.76 8.43
CA TYR A 130 -5.04 3.51 7.99
C TYR A 130 -5.36 3.24 6.51
N HIS A 131 -4.35 3.17 5.64
CA HIS A 131 -4.51 2.82 4.23
C HIS A 131 -5.10 1.41 4.06
N HIS A 132 -4.56 0.41 4.79
CA HIS A 132 -5.10 -0.95 4.73
C HIS A 132 -6.58 -1.01 5.13
N LEU A 133 -6.93 -0.44 6.29
CA LEU A 133 -8.32 -0.37 6.78
C LEU A 133 -9.27 0.37 5.83
N ASN A 134 -8.76 1.33 5.08
CA ASN A 134 -9.53 2.18 4.18
C ASN A 134 -9.20 1.96 2.69
N ASN A 135 -8.71 0.78 2.33
CA ASN A 135 -8.18 0.48 1.00
C ASN A 135 -9.20 0.87 -0.11
N PRO A 136 -8.89 1.87 -0.96
CA PRO A 136 -9.81 2.33 -1.99
C PRO A 136 -10.10 1.31 -3.08
N ILE A 137 -9.14 0.43 -3.40
CA ILE A 137 -9.34 -0.65 -4.38
C ILE A 137 -10.43 -1.59 -3.88
N ILE A 138 -10.37 -2.03 -2.62
CA ILE A 138 -11.41 -2.89 -2.03
C ILE A 138 -12.79 -2.21 -2.08
N LYS A 139 -12.88 -0.95 -1.63
CA LYS A 139 -14.15 -0.20 -1.63
C LYS A 139 -14.74 -0.08 -3.04
N ASN A 140 -13.91 0.20 -4.04
CA ASN A 140 -14.37 0.32 -5.43
C ASN A 140 -14.74 -1.04 -6.05
N LEU A 141 -14.03 -2.12 -5.72
CA LEU A 141 -14.39 -3.47 -6.17
C LEU A 141 -15.74 -3.90 -5.58
N TYR A 142 -16.02 -3.62 -4.31
CA TYR A 142 -17.36 -3.81 -3.75
C TYR A 142 -18.42 -2.94 -4.43
N LYS A 143 -18.10 -1.69 -4.76
CA LYS A 143 -19.03 -0.80 -5.46
C LYS A 143 -19.43 -1.33 -6.84
N GLN A 144 -18.53 -2.06 -7.52
CA GLN A 144 -18.77 -2.67 -8.83
C GLN A 144 -19.28 -4.11 -8.78
N HIS A 145 -19.23 -4.73 -7.60
CA HIS A 145 -19.75 -6.07 -7.37
C HIS A 145 -21.25 -6.14 -7.71
N GLY A 146 -21.64 -7.14 -8.50
CA GLY A 146 -23.03 -7.34 -8.94
C GLY A 146 -23.50 -6.37 -10.03
N LYS A 147 -22.62 -5.47 -10.50
CA LYS A 147 -22.90 -4.51 -11.58
C LYS A 147 -22.07 -4.81 -12.82
N GLU A 148 -20.75 -4.78 -12.66
CA GLU A 148 -19.79 -4.99 -13.76
C GLU A 148 -18.93 -6.23 -13.52
N ILE A 149 -18.76 -6.63 -12.25
CA ILE A 149 -17.90 -7.73 -11.85
C ILE A 149 -18.55 -8.58 -10.75
N ASN A 150 -18.13 -9.84 -10.65
CA ASN A 150 -18.30 -10.64 -9.45
C ASN A 150 -17.00 -10.58 -8.62
N PHE A 151 -17.00 -9.82 -7.52
CA PHE A 151 -15.80 -9.64 -6.71
C PHE A 151 -15.60 -10.85 -5.80
N MET A 152 -14.57 -11.65 -6.09
CA MET A 152 -14.38 -12.97 -5.50
C MET A 152 -13.60 -12.97 -4.18
N GLY A 153 -12.88 -11.89 -3.87
CA GLY A 153 -12.05 -11.79 -2.67
C GLY A 153 -10.64 -11.23 -2.94
N ILE A 154 -9.74 -11.42 -1.98
CA ILE A 154 -8.36 -10.94 -2.04
C ILE A 154 -7.40 -12.11 -1.99
N ILE A 155 -6.37 -12.08 -2.84
CA ILE A 155 -5.17 -12.91 -2.74
C ILE A 155 -4.07 -11.99 -2.21
N ILE A 156 -3.65 -12.18 -0.96
CA ILE A 156 -2.46 -11.48 -0.46
C ILE A 156 -1.19 -12.21 -0.90
N THR A 157 -0.15 -11.46 -1.23
CA THR A 157 1.16 -12.00 -1.62
C THR A 157 2.29 -11.14 -1.07
N ASN A 158 3.50 -11.66 -1.12
CA ASN A 158 4.70 -11.05 -0.57
C ASN A 158 5.47 -10.21 -1.61
N GLU A 159 6.15 -9.18 -1.13
CA GLU A 159 7.19 -8.44 -1.86
C GLU A 159 8.55 -8.77 -1.25
N ASN A 160 9.20 -9.79 -1.82
CA ASN A 160 10.40 -10.36 -1.24
C ASN A 160 11.66 -9.69 -1.79
N VAL A 161 12.78 -9.81 -1.07
CA VAL A 161 14.09 -9.31 -1.55
C VAL A 161 14.74 -10.33 -2.51
N TYR A 162 14.67 -11.61 -2.18
CA TYR A 162 15.36 -12.65 -2.96
C TYR A 162 14.53 -13.15 -4.12
N LEU A 163 15.13 -13.22 -5.31
CA LEU A 163 14.47 -13.65 -6.55
C LEU A 163 13.73 -14.99 -6.41
N ALA A 164 14.33 -15.99 -5.74
CA ALA A 164 13.70 -17.29 -5.55
C ALA A 164 12.39 -17.22 -4.73
N ASP A 165 12.29 -16.26 -3.81
CA ASP A 165 11.08 -16.05 -3.02
C ASP A 165 10.03 -15.25 -3.81
N LYS A 166 10.45 -14.32 -4.68
CA LYS A 166 9.58 -13.65 -5.68
C LYS A 166 8.96 -14.66 -6.63
N GLU A 167 9.79 -15.57 -7.16
CA GLU A 167 9.35 -16.65 -8.05
C GLU A 167 8.33 -17.56 -7.37
N ARG A 168 8.63 -18.01 -6.14
CA ARG A 168 7.72 -18.85 -5.35
C ARG A 168 6.38 -18.15 -5.09
N SER A 169 6.42 -16.89 -4.67
CA SER A 169 5.21 -16.14 -4.31
C SER A 169 4.34 -15.88 -5.54
N SER A 170 4.94 -15.43 -6.63
CA SER A 170 4.23 -15.17 -7.88
C SER A 170 3.69 -16.45 -8.56
N ASP A 171 4.41 -17.58 -8.47
CA ASP A 171 3.89 -18.89 -8.93
C ASP A 171 2.64 -19.30 -8.14
N TRP A 172 2.66 -19.07 -6.83
CA TRP A 172 1.55 -19.39 -5.94
C TRP A 172 0.33 -18.49 -6.21
N THR A 173 0.57 -17.19 -6.42
CA THR A 173 -0.47 -16.23 -6.82
C THR A 173 -1.10 -16.61 -8.15
N ALA A 174 -0.31 -16.86 -9.19
CA ALA A 174 -0.82 -17.27 -10.50
C ALA A 174 -1.57 -18.61 -10.45
N LYS A 175 -1.15 -19.54 -9.58
CA LYS A 175 -1.91 -20.76 -9.30
C LYS A 175 -3.27 -20.43 -8.67
N PHE A 176 -3.34 -19.51 -7.71
CA PHE A 176 -4.61 -19.16 -7.06
C PHE A 176 -5.60 -18.49 -8.01
N THR A 177 -5.14 -17.59 -8.89
CA THR A 177 -6.04 -16.94 -9.85
C THR A 177 -6.74 -17.97 -10.74
N LYS A 178 -6.00 -18.98 -11.20
CA LYS A 178 -6.56 -20.11 -11.95
C LYS A 178 -7.41 -21.04 -11.09
N TYR A 179 -6.96 -21.35 -9.87
CA TYR A 179 -7.67 -22.25 -8.94
C TYR A 179 -9.06 -21.71 -8.59
N LEU A 180 -9.19 -20.39 -8.45
CA LEU A 180 -10.45 -19.70 -8.17
C LEU A 180 -11.30 -19.46 -9.42
N GLY A 181 -10.79 -19.79 -10.62
CA GLY A 181 -11.50 -19.58 -11.88
C GLY A 181 -11.79 -18.10 -12.18
N LEU A 182 -10.81 -17.23 -11.90
CA LEU A 182 -10.91 -15.80 -12.14
C LEU A 182 -10.78 -15.47 -13.62
N ASP A 183 -11.48 -14.42 -14.04
CA ASP A 183 -11.40 -13.83 -15.38
C ASP A 183 -10.46 -12.60 -15.39
N GLY A 184 -10.31 -11.93 -14.24
CA GLY A 184 -9.39 -10.81 -14.10
C GLY A 184 -8.91 -10.56 -12.67
N VAL A 185 -7.82 -9.82 -12.52
CA VAL A 185 -7.31 -9.33 -11.24
C VAL A 185 -6.81 -7.90 -11.33
N VAL A 186 -7.04 -7.14 -10.26
CA VAL A 186 -6.27 -5.92 -9.96
C VAL A 186 -5.06 -6.33 -9.14
N ILE A 187 -3.88 -5.78 -9.41
CA ILE A 187 -2.65 -6.05 -8.66
C ILE A 187 -2.11 -4.70 -8.20
N SER A 188 -1.93 -4.48 -6.89
CA SER A 188 -1.24 -3.28 -6.40
C SER A 188 0.02 -3.70 -5.67
N GLN A 189 1.09 -2.92 -5.87
CA GLN A 189 2.31 -3.04 -5.08
C GLN A 189 2.34 -2.06 -3.90
N GLU A 190 3.41 -2.13 -3.13
CA GLU A 190 3.82 -1.18 -2.13
C GLU A 190 5.33 -0.87 -2.25
N GLY A 191 5.68 0.39 -2.51
CA GLY A 191 7.05 0.80 -2.76
C GLY A 191 7.53 0.63 -4.19
N PHE A 192 8.78 1.01 -4.40
CA PHE A 192 9.40 1.10 -5.71
C PHE A 192 10.72 0.34 -5.82
N GLY A 193 11.16 0.07 -7.04
CA GLY A 193 12.45 -0.56 -7.33
C GLY A 193 12.40 -2.08 -7.15
N ASN A 194 12.59 -2.59 -5.92
CA ASN A 194 12.54 -4.02 -5.67
C ASN A 194 11.12 -4.62 -5.84
N PRO A 195 10.04 -3.99 -5.32
CA PRO A 195 8.65 -4.42 -5.55
C PRO A 195 8.24 -4.44 -7.03
N ASP A 196 8.78 -3.55 -7.87
CA ASP A 196 8.44 -3.51 -9.30
C ASP A 196 8.66 -4.87 -9.98
N THR A 197 9.73 -5.58 -9.62
CA THR A 197 9.98 -6.94 -10.12
C THR A 197 8.91 -7.95 -9.63
N ASP A 198 8.45 -7.84 -8.38
CA ASP A 198 7.35 -8.68 -7.89
C ASP A 198 6.05 -8.37 -8.67
N LEU A 199 5.76 -7.09 -8.91
CA LEU A 199 4.55 -6.63 -9.60
C LEU A 199 4.50 -7.14 -11.04
N ILE A 200 5.57 -6.92 -11.80
CA ILE A 200 5.69 -7.37 -13.18
C ILE A 200 5.69 -8.90 -13.27
N MET A 201 6.35 -9.59 -12.32
CA MET A 201 6.35 -11.06 -12.29
C MET A 201 4.95 -11.64 -12.01
N ASN A 202 4.20 -11.04 -11.07
CA ASN A 202 2.80 -11.43 -10.82
C ASN A 202 1.94 -11.18 -12.07
N CYS A 203 2.01 -9.98 -12.66
CA CYS A 203 1.28 -9.64 -13.89
C CYS A 203 1.54 -10.66 -15.00
N LYS A 204 2.81 -10.88 -15.35
CA LYS A 204 3.22 -11.81 -16.40
C LYS A 204 2.73 -13.24 -16.17
N LYS A 205 2.89 -13.76 -14.96
CA LYS A 205 2.50 -15.15 -14.65
C LYS A 205 0.99 -15.33 -14.62
N VAL A 206 0.24 -14.32 -14.18
CA VAL A 206 -1.23 -14.33 -14.18
C VAL A 206 -1.78 -14.23 -15.61
N GLU A 207 -1.26 -13.31 -16.44
CA GLU A 207 -1.63 -13.20 -17.87
C GLU A 207 -1.31 -14.50 -18.64
N ALA A 208 -0.20 -15.16 -18.30
CA ALA A 208 0.17 -16.46 -18.90
C ALA A 208 -0.84 -17.59 -18.59
N GLN A 209 -1.70 -17.43 -17.58
CA GLN A 209 -2.82 -18.35 -17.30
C GLN A 209 -4.11 -17.97 -18.05
N GLY A 210 -4.12 -16.87 -18.81
CA GLY A 210 -5.28 -16.35 -19.52
C GLY A 210 -6.18 -15.43 -18.68
N ILE A 211 -5.74 -15.03 -17.48
CA ILE A 211 -6.45 -14.10 -16.59
C ILE A 211 -5.98 -12.67 -16.87
N LYS A 212 -6.90 -11.74 -17.05
CA LYS A 212 -6.58 -10.33 -17.30
C LYS A 212 -6.04 -9.62 -16.07
N THR A 213 -5.09 -8.72 -16.26
CA THR A 213 -4.45 -7.99 -15.17
C THR A 213 -4.57 -6.49 -15.39
N VAL A 214 -4.78 -5.75 -14.29
CA VAL A 214 -4.55 -4.32 -14.19
C VAL A 214 -3.59 -4.10 -13.03
N ILE A 215 -2.45 -3.48 -13.29
CA ILE A 215 -1.49 -3.15 -12.23
C ILE A 215 -1.67 -1.71 -11.74
N VAL A 216 -1.49 -1.50 -10.44
CA VAL A 216 -1.51 -0.19 -9.78
C VAL A 216 -0.17 0.00 -9.09
N THR A 217 0.50 1.10 -9.42
CA THR A 217 1.88 1.43 -9.02
C THR A 217 2.03 2.93 -8.87
N ASP A 218 3.18 3.42 -8.42
CA ASP A 218 3.64 4.77 -8.69
C ASP A 218 4.82 4.78 -9.67
N GLU A 219 5.42 5.94 -9.87
CA GLU A 219 6.53 6.11 -10.81
C GLU A 219 7.71 6.81 -10.14
N TYR A 220 8.91 6.34 -10.44
CA TYR A 220 10.18 6.99 -10.09
C TYR A 220 10.89 7.43 -11.36
N ALA A 221 10.27 8.38 -12.06
CA ALA A 221 10.66 8.80 -13.40
C ALA A 221 11.67 9.97 -13.41
N GLY A 222 12.33 10.24 -12.28
CA GLY A 222 13.24 11.38 -12.12
C GLY A 222 12.51 12.72 -12.04
N ARG A 223 13.23 13.78 -11.65
CA ARG A 223 12.65 15.11 -11.33
C ARG A 223 11.96 15.80 -12.51
N ASP A 224 12.30 15.42 -13.73
CA ASP A 224 11.73 15.93 -14.97
C ASP A 224 10.80 14.92 -15.68
N GLY A 225 10.55 13.76 -15.05
CA GLY A 225 9.72 12.69 -15.59
C GLY A 225 10.31 11.96 -16.81
N SER A 226 11.60 12.13 -17.11
CA SER A 226 12.23 11.58 -18.32
C SER A 226 12.90 10.22 -18.13
N SER A 227 13.06 9.76 -16.89
CA SER A 227 13.68 8.46 -16.58
C SER A 227 12.68 7.33 -16.77
N GLN A 228 13.21 6.10 -16.87
CA GLN A 228 12.36 4.92 -16.87
C GLN A 228 11.59 4.83 -15.55
N SER A 229 10.24 4.82 -15.63
CA SER A 229 9.38 4.95 -14.46
C SER A 229 9.45 3.79 -13.46
N LEU A 230 9.60 2.55 -13.95
CA LEU A 230 9.65 1.32 -13.15
C LEU A 230 10.97 0.59 -13.38
N ALA A 231 11.49 -0.07 -12.36
CA ALA A 231 12.72 -0.84 -12.46
C ALA A 231 12.60 -2.11 -13.33
N ASP A 232 11.37 -2.62 -13.51
CA ASP A 232 11.06 -3.76 -14.37
C ASP A 232 9.87 -3.44 -15.28
N ALA A 233 9.78 -4.11 -16.43
CA ALA A 233 8.69 -3.96 -17.39
C ALA A 233 8.53 -5.21 -18.25
N ASP A 234 7.29 -5.54 -18.60
CA ASP A 234 6.97 -6.62 -19.55
C ASP A 234 5.78 -6.20 -20.42
N VAL A 235 5.73 -6.66 -21.67
CA VAL A 235 4.65 -6.35 -22.62
C VAL A 235 3.28 -6.87 -22.15
N ALA A 236 3.25 -7.82 -21.21
CA ALA A 236 2.03 -8.28 -20.55
C ALA A 236 1.39 -7.17 -19.69
N ALA A 237 2.19 -6.27 -19.10
CA ALA A 237 1.73 -5.16 -18.28
C ALA A 237 1.23 -3.99 -19.16
N ASN A 238 0.12 -4.20 -19.85
CA ASN A 238 -0.46 -3.24 -20.80
C ASN A 238 -1.65 -2.43 -20.25
N ALA A 239 -2.06 -2.68 -19.02
CA ALA A 239 -3.05 -1.92 -18.27
C ALA A 239 -2.46 -1.48 -16.93
N VAL A 240 -1.95 -0.24 -16.90
CA VAL A 240 -1.20 0.32 -15.77
C VAL A 240 -1.92 1.56 -15.26
N ILE A 241 -2.16 1.62 -13.96
CA ILE A 241 -2.64 2.81 -13.24
C ILE A 241 -1.51 3.30 -12.36
N THR A 242 -1.22 4.60 -12.43
CA THR A 242 -0.11 5.23 -11.71
C THR A 242 -0.61 6.24 -10.67
N GLY A 243 -0.01 6.24 -9.48
CA GLY A 243 -0.16 7.25 -8.44
C GLY A 243 0.58 8.56 -8.73
N GLY A 244 1.35 8.62 -9.82
CA GLY A 244 2.16 9.76 -10.25
C GLY A 244 3.66 9.59 -9.94
N ASN A 245 4.44 10.58 -10.37
CA ASN A 245 5.89 10.59 -10.20
C ASN A 245 6.30 11.04 -8.78
N ALA A 246 6.97 10.16 -8.03
CA ALA A 246 7.43 10.42 -6.68
C ALA A 246 8.67 11.35 -6.63
N ASN A 247 9.38 11.52 -7.74
CA ASN A 247 10.57 12.37 -7.82
C ASN A 247 10.27 13.85 -8.11
N GLU A 248 8.99 14.24 -8.25
CA GLU A 248 8.62 15.64 -8.49
C GLU A 248 9.12 16.56 -7.38
N MET A 249 9.77 17.65 -7.76
CA MET A 249 10.32 18.61 -6.80
C MET A 249 9.21 19.47 -6.19
N ILE A 250 9.20 19.55 -4.87
CA ILE A 250 8.29 20.40 -4.10
C ILE A 250 9.06 21.33 -3.16
N ILE A 251 8.43 22.46 -2.83
CA ILE A 251 8.92 23.37 -1.79
C ILE A 251 7.83 23.51 -0.73
N LEU A 252 8.16 23.11 0.50
CA LEU A 252 7.36 23.34 1.68
C LEU A 252 7.82 24.65 2.34
N PRO A 253 6.91 25.56 2.71
CA PRO A 253 7.29 26.79 3.41
C PRO A 253 7.86 26.48 4.79
N PRO A 254 8.50 27.44 5.49
CA PRO A 254 8.92 27.26 6.87
C PRO A 254 7.73 26.89 7.76
N MET A 255 7.89 25.86 8.59
CA MET A 255 6.83 25.39 9.48
C MET A 255 6.75 26.27 10.73
N GLU A 256 5.55 26.78 11.06
CA GLU A 256 5.32 27.51 12.32
C GLU A 256 5.49 26.63 13.56
N LYS A 257 5.24 25.32 13.41
CA LYS A 257 5.33 24.32 14.47
C LYS A 257 5.97 23.05 13.94
N ILE A 258 6.96 22.55 14.66
CA ILE A 258 7.66 21.30 14.37
C ILE A 258 7.28 20.28 15.44
N ILE A 259 6.96 19.06 15.02
CA ILE A 259 6.72 17.90 15.90
C ILE A 259 7.73 16.83 15.50
N GLY A 260 8.57 16.38 16.44
CA GLY A 260 9.70 15.51 16.15
C GLY A 260 10.98 16.33 15.93
N MET A 261 11.73 16.03 14.87
CA MET A 261 13.04 16.62 14.58
C MET A 261 13.23 16.87 13.09
N LEU A 262 14.15 17.77 12.75
CA LEU A 262 14.54 18.10 11.36
C LEU A 262 15.89 17.49 10.95
N ASP A 263 16.58 16.82 11.89
CA ASP A 263 17.96 16.34 11.73
C ASP A 263 18.17 15.41 10.52
N TYR A 264 17.08 14.80 10.03
CA TYR A 264 17.09 13.85 8.92
C TYR A 264 16.51 14.40 7.61
N THR A 265 16.10 15.67 7.54
CA THR A 265 15.47 16.24 6.33
C THR A 265 16.32 16.08 5.07
N ASP A 266 17.64 16.17 5.19
CA ASP A 266 18.57 16.06 4.05
C ASP A 266 18.91 14.61 3.68
N THR A 267 18.62 13.65 4.57
CA THR A 267 19.04 12.24 4.43
C THR A 267 17.88 11.25 4.31
N VAL A 268 16.66 11.69 4.60
CA VAL A 268 15.45 10.91 4.36
C VAL A 268 15.26 10.69 2.86
N ALA A 269 14.59 9.60 2.47
CA ALA A 269 14.26 9.34 1.08
C ALA A 269 13.44 10.51 0.49
N GLY A 270 13.90 11.04 -0.64
CA GLY A 270 13.41 12.26 -1.29
C GLY A 270 14.11 13.55 -0.85
N GLY A 271 14.85 13.53 0.27
CA GLY A 271 15.75 14.61 0.69
C GLY A 271 17.10 14.55 -0.02
N PHE A 272 17.86 15.64 0.09
CA PHE A 272 19.24 15.75 -0.40
C PHE A 272 19.99 16.84 0.37
N ASP A 273 21.30 16.95 0.19
CA ASP A 273 22.14 17.97 0.83
C ASP A 273 21.60 19.38 0.54
N GLY A 274 21.21 20.10 1.59
CA GLY A 274 20.59 21.43 1.49
C GLY A 274 19.08 21.42 1.27
N ALA A 275 18.40 20.28 1.44
CA ALA A 275 16.94 20.19 1.39
C ALA A 275 16.30 21.10 2.46
N LEU A 276 16.82 21.08 3.69
CA LEU A 276 16.48 22.08 4.71
C LEU A 276 17.24 23.39 4.45
N ARG A 277 16.53 24.40 3.96
CA ARG A 277 17.11 25.70 3.63
C ARG A 277 17.35 26.57 4.88
N PRO A 278 18.27 27.56 4.83
CA PRO A 278 18.56 28.44 5.97
C PRO A 278 17.36 29.26 6.49
N ASP A 279 16.35 29.49 5.65
CA ASP A 279 15.10 30.17 6.03
C ASP A 279 14.08 29.23 6.69
N GLY A 280 14.40 27.94 6.84
CA GLY A 280 13.56 26.90 7.40
C GLY A 280 12.58 26.26 6.42
N SER A 281 12.58 26.66 5.14
CA SER A 281 11.80 25.97 4.10
C SER A 281 12.47 24.65 3.70
N ILE A 282 11.68 23.71 3.17
CA ILE A 282 12.17 22.40 2.74
C ILE A 282 11.96 22.25 1.24
N GLU A 283 13.04 22.08 0.49
CA GLU A 283 13.01 21.71 -0.92
C GLU A 283 13.42 20.24 -1.07
N ALA A 284 12.52 19.40 -1.54
CA ALA A 284 12.72 17.96 -1.60
C ALA A 284 11.86 17.35 -2.71
N GLU A 285 12.10 16.08 -3.01
CA GLU A 285 11.21 15.29 -3.86
C GLU A 285 9.92 14.95 -3.10
N LEU A 286 8.81 14.84 -3.83
CA LEU A 286 7.47 14.55 -3.32
C LEU A 286 7.44 13.32 -2.41
N GLN A 287 8.36 12.38 -2.63
CA GLN A 287 8.60 11.18 -1.84
C GLN A 287 8.59 11.39 -0.32
N ILE A 288 8.97 12.58 0.17
CA ILE A 288 8.97 12.90 1.61
C ILE A 288 7.57 12.99 2.23
N ILE A 289 6.51 13.09 1.42
CA ILE A 289 5.13 13.31 1.89
C ILE A 289 4.39 11.98 1.99
N THR A 290 3.95 11.61 3.20
CA THR A 290 3.20 10.37 3.43
C THR A 290 1.98 10.22 2.53
N GLY A 291 1.95 9.12 1.77
CA GLY A 291 0.82 8.76 0.90
C GLY A 291 0.63 9.63 -0.34
N ALA A 292 1.61 10.46 -0.72
CA ALA A 292 1.46 11.37 -1.87
C ALA A 292 1.30 10.65 -3.22
N THR A 293 1.95 9.50 -3.39
CA THR A 293 1.85 8.65 -4.59
C THR A 293 1.31 7.25 -4.24
N ASN A 294 0.56 7.13 -3.15
CA ASN A 294 0.12 5.84 -2.62
C ASN A 294 -0.52 4.93 -3.68
N GLU A 295 -0.04 3.69 -3.74
CA GLU A 295 -0.31 2.72 -4.81
C GLU A 295 -1.63 1.95 -4.62
N LEU A 296 -2.43 2.35 -3.64
CA LEU A 296 -3.84 1.95 -3.52
C LEU A 296 -4.79 3.03 -4.08
N GLY A 297 -4.25 4.15 -4.57
CA GLY A 297 -5.02 5.31 -4.99
C GLY A 297 -5.52 6.18 -3.82
N PHE A 298 -4.97 6.02 -2.61
CA PHE A 298 -5.29 6.89 -1.47
C PHE A 298 -4.45 8.18 -1.52
N ASN A 299 -4.57 8.95 -2.60
CA ASN A 299 -3.79 10.16 -2.79
C ASN A 299 -4.64 11.26 -3.46
N LYS A 300 -4.01 12.43 -3.69
CA LYS A 300 -4.66 13.59 -4.33
C LYS A 300 -4.16 13.85 -5.75
N LEU A 301 -3.25 13.03 -6.23
CA LEU A 301 -2.58 13.18 -7.50
C LEU A 301 -3.24 12.29 -8.55
N SER A 302 -3.02 12.63 -9.80
CA SER A 302 -3.43 11.83 -10.94
C SER A 302 -2.47 12.15 -12.06
N ALA A 303 -1.98 11.12 -12.75
CA ALA A 303 -1.34 11.32 -14.03
C ALA A 303 -2.38 11.78 -15.06
N LYS A 304 -1.96 12.64 -15.99
CA LYS A 304 -2.71 12.97 -17.20
C LYS A 304 -1.81 12.63 -18.38
N MET A 305 -2.30 11.78 -19.28
CA MET A 305 -1.63 11.60 -20.56
C MET A 305 -1.67 12.92 -21.33
N TYR A 306 -0.51 13.36 -21.80
CA TYR A 306 -0.38 14.46 -22.75
C TYR A 306 -0.28 13.92 -24.18
#